data_AF-A0A1V0QVG1-F1
#
_entry.id   AF-A0A1V0QVG1-F1
#
_cell.length_a   1.000
_cell.length_b   1.000
_cell.length_c   1.000
_cell.angle_alpha   90.00
_cell.angle_beta   90.00
_cell.angle_gamma   90.00
#
_symmetry.space_group_name_H-M   'P 1'
#
loop_
_entity.id
_entity.type
_entity.pdbx_description
1 polymer ?
#
loop_
_entity_poly.entity_id
_entity_poly.type
_entity_poly.pdbx_seq_one_letter_code
_entity_poly.pdbx_strand_id
1 'polypeptide(L)'
;MKFTRSVLATTAFAALALGATTALAAPATAAPNTTPQKVCGSAYKTVNSAAIGSLGTVYLTYNASNGKNCVATIRNNPGAAVDMALWIEVPATWERGEDYGRYTSYAGPAYVYGKGHCVDWGGGISNVHVQVYNSNCGALKEHRVTEVR
;
A
#
# COMPACT_ATOMS: atom_id res chain seq x y z
N MET A 1 5.02 -30.61 70.24
CA MET A 1 6.24 -30.36 69.44
C MET A 1 6.40 -28.85 69.28
N LYS A 2 7.62 -28.36 69.44
CA LYS A 2 7.99 -26.96 69.72
C LYS A 2 7.82 -26.05 68.50
N PHE A 3 7.29 -24.84 68.78
CA PHE A 3 7.32 -23.66 67.92
C PHE A 3 8.74 -23.34 67.44
N THR A 4 8.86 -22.92 66.18
CA THR A 4 10.04 -22.18 65.68
C THR A 4 9.56 -20.92 64.96
N ARG A 5 10.11 -19.79 65.40
CA ARG A 5 9.84 -18.43 64.93
C ARG A 5 10.87 -18.04 63.86
N SER A 6 10.37 -17.29 62.86
CA SER A 6 10.93 -16.08 62.24
C SER A 6 12.36 -16.07 61.65
N VAL A 7 12.45 -15.69 60.37
CA VAL A 7 13.47 -14.74 59.86
C VAL A 7 12.81 -13.77 58.88
N LEU A 8 12.93 -12.47 59.18
CA LEU A 8 12.71 -11.31 58.31
C LEU A 8 13.97 -11.09 57.45
N ALA A 9 13.81 -10.77 56.16
CA ALA A 9 14.78 -10.00 55.35
C ALA A 9 14.03 -9.42 54.12
N THR A 10 13.49 -8.19 54.21
CA THR A 10 14.09 -6.94 53.68
C THR A 10 14.45 -6.94 52.19
N THR A 11 13.50 -6.47 51.38
CA THR A 11 13.63 -5.48 50.28
C THR A 11 14.90 -5.47 49.41
N ALA A 12 14.71 -5.77 48.12
CA ALA A 12 15.26 -4.95 47.03
C ALA A 12 14.36 -5.12 45.78
N PHE A 13 13.39 -4.20 45.60
CA PHE A 13 12.77 -3.99 44.29
C PHE A 13 13.80 -3.28 43.40
N ALA A 14 14.54 -4.04 42.60
CA ALA A 14 15.33 -3.46 41.51
C ALA A 14 14.37 -3.06 40.38
N ALA A 15 13.87 -1.81 40.42
CA ALA A 15 13.19 -1.21 39.29
C ALA A 15 14.22 -0.95 38.18
N LEU A 16 14.37 -1.90 37.27
CA LEU A 16 15.02 -1.68 35.98
C LEU A 16 14.14 -0.75 35.15
N ALA A 17 14.34 0.55 35.30
CA ALA A 17 13.88 1.54 34.33
C ALA A 17 14.71 1.36 33.04
N LEU A 18 14.32 0.40 32.21
CA LEU A 18 14.74 0.37 30.82
C LEU A 18 14.05 1.56 30.14
N GLY A 19 14.78 2.68 30.05
CA GLY A 19 14.42 3.79 29.18
C GLY A 19 14.36 3.29 27.75
N ALA A 20 13.18 2.86 27.32
CA ALA A 20 12.88 2.68 25.92
C ALA A 20 12.80 4.08 25.31
N THR A 21 13.91 4.55 24.77
CA THR A 21 13.92 5.66 23.82
C THR A 21 12.97 5.27 22.69
N THR A 22 11.80 5.88 22.66
CA THR A 22 10.96 5.83 21.47
C THR A 22 11.76 6.53 20.39
N ALA A 23 12.42 5.74 19.55
CA ALA A 23 12.87 6.22 18.25
C ALA A 23 11.60 6.69 17.54
N LEU A 24 11.33 8.00 17.57
CA LEU A 24 10.47 8.60 16.58
C LEU A 24 11.16 8.30 15.25
N ALA A 25 10.66 7.29 14.55
CA ALA A 25 10.94 7.15 13.14
C ALA A 25 10.55 8.51 12.53
N ALA A 26 11.57 9.30 12.16
CA ALA A 26 11.33 10.51 11.40
C ALA A 26 10.43 10.12 10.22
N PRO A 27 9.43 10.95 9.86
CA PRO A 27 8.57 10.62 8.73
C PRO A 27 9.47 10.34 7.53
N ALA A 28 9.30 9.14 6.96
CA ALA A 28 10.03 8.72 5.78
C ALA A 28 9.95 9.86 4.77
N THR A 29 11.10 10.43 4.44
CA THR A 29 11.16 11.56 3.53
C THR A 29 10.53 11.08 2.24
N ALA A 30 9.52 11.84 1.82
CA ALA A 30 9.04 11.91 0.47
C ALA A 30 10.19 11.66 -0.50
N ALA A 31 10.36 10.43 -1.01
CA ALA A 31 11.39 10.19 -2.00
C ALA A 31 10.90 10.88 -3.28
N PRO A 32 11.51 12.01 -3.72
CA PRO A 32 11.27 12.44 -5.08
C PRO A 32 11.68 11.26 -5.97
N ASN A 33 10.92 11.01 -7.04
CA ASN A 33 11.18 9.93 -8.00
C ASN A 33 10.75 8.51 -7.57
N THR A 34 9.65 8.35 -6.83
CA THR A 34 9.03 7.02 -6.71
C THR A 34 8.46 6.62 -8.07
N THR A 35 8.82 5.42 -8.55
CA THR A 35 8.29 4.84 -9.79
C THR A 35 7.48 3.59 -9.47
N PRO A 36 6.54 3.18 -10.32
CA PRO A 36 5.80 1.94 -10.09
C PRO A 36 6.72 0.71 -10.10
N GLN A 37 7.86 0.73 -10.79
CA GLN A 37 8.87 -0.36 -10.73
C GLN A 37 9.60 -0.42 -9.38
N LYS A 38 9.77 0.71 -8.69
CA LYS A 38 10.32 0.73 -7.33
C LYS A 38 9.34 0.10 -6.33
N VAL A 39 8.04 0.30 -6.54
CA VAL A 39 6.97 -0.20 -5.66
C VAL A 39 6.63 -1.67 -5.96
N CYS A 40 6.40 -1.98 -7.24
CA CYS A 40 6.00 -3.31 -7.72
C CYS A 40 7.16 -4.28 -7.99
N GLY A 41 8.41 -3.77 -8.03
CA GLY A 41 9.60 -4.55 -8.36
C GLY A 41 10.08 -4.35 -9.80
N SER A 42 11.39 -4.44 -10.00
CA SER A 42 12.08 -4.08 -11.26
C SER A 42 11.70 -4.93 -12.48
N ALA A 43 11.17 -6.14 -12.26
CA ALA A 43 10.70 -7.04 -13.32
C ALA A 43 9.33 -6.63 -13.89
N TYR A 44 8.58 -5.77 -13.20
CA TYR A 44 7.26 -5.33 -13.64
C TYR A 44 7.38 -4.18 -14.66
N LYS A 45 6.54 -4.19 -15.68
CA LYS A 45 6.44 -3.13 -16.69
C LYS A 45 5.10 -2.43 -16.57
N THR A 46 5.10 -1.10 -16.69
CA THR A 46 3.84 -0.33 -16.73
C THR A 46 3.08 -0.71 -17.99
N VAL A 47 1.85 -1.18 -17.82
CA VAL A 47 0.95 -1.56 -18.92
C VAL A 47 -0.22 -0.59 -19.04
N ASN A 48 -0.57 0.11 -17.96
CA ASN A 48 -1.58 1.16 -17.97
C ASN A 48 -1.37 2.15 -16.81
N SER A 49 -1.97 3.32 -16.90
CA SER A 49 -1.99 4.33 -15.85
C SER A 49 -3.21 5.24 -15.95
N ALA A 50 -3.61 5.82 -14.81
CA ALA A 50 -4.69 6.78 -14.73
C ALA A 50 -4.36 7.91 -13.75
N ALA A 51 -4.58 9.15 -14.18
CA ALA A 51 -4.40 10.32 -13.35
C ALA A 51 -5.48 10.37 -12.25
N ILE A 52 -5.06 10.73 -11.04
CA ILE A 52 -5.95 11.03 -9.91
C ILE A 52 -6.00 12.55 -9.79
N GLY A 53 -6.77 13.17 -10.69
CA GLY A 53 -6.77 14.62 -10.87
C GLY A 53 -5.34 15.16 -11.10
N SER A 54 -4.98 16.20 -10.34
CA SER A 54 -3.61 16.75 -10.29
C SER A 54 -2.77 16.20 -9.12
N LEU A 55 -3.33 15.30 -8.30
CA LEU A 55 -2.74 14.86 -7.04
C LEU A 55 -1.71 13.75 -7.21
N GLY A 56 -1.89 12.89 -8.21
CA GLY A 56 -1.04 11.74 -8.45
C GLY A 56 -1.51 10.89 -9.61
N THR A 57 -0.95 9.69 -9.69
CA THR A 57 -1.26 8.70 -10.73
C THR A 57 -1.31 7.33 -10.09
N VAL A 58 -2.34 6.54 -10.42
CA VAL A 58 -2.36 5.10 -10.15
C VAL A 58 -1.83 4.37 -11.38
N TYR A 59 -0.94 3.41 -11.13
CA TYR A 59 -0.26 2.64 -12.16
C TYR A 59 -0.68 1.18 -12.07
N LEU A 60 -0.95 0.59 -13.23
CA LEU A 60 -1.04 -0.85 -13.40
C LEU A 60 0.24 -1.34 -14.07
N THR A 61 0.91 -2.29 -13.43
CA THR A 61 2.09 -2.95 -13.97
C THR A 61 1.87 -4.45 -14.09
N TYR A 62 2.64 -5.09 -14.95
CA TYR A 62 2.56 -6.52 -15.20
C TYR A 62 3.95 -7.15 -15.31
N ASN A 63 4.10 -8.37 -14.78
CA ASN A 63 5.27 -9.18 -14.99
C ASN A 63 4.90 -10.47 -15.75
N ALA A 64 5.36 -10.57 -17.01
CA ALA A 64 5.06 -11.71 -17.87
C ALA A 64 5.68 -13.03 -17.38
N SER A 65 6.76 -13.00 -16.58
CA SER A 65 7.41 -14.22 -16.09
C SER A 65 6.62 -14.94 -14.99
N ASN A 66 5.81 -14.20 -14.23
CA ASN A 66 5.00 -14.76 -13.14
C ASN A 66 3.49 -14.59 -13.34
N GLY A 67 3.06 -13.87 -14.38
CA GLY A 67 1.66 -13.68 -14.72
C GLY A 67 0.90 -12.73 -13.80
N LYS A 68 1.58 -11.99 -12.93
CA LYS A 68 0.96 -11.11 -11.93
C LYS A 68 0.88 -9.67 -12.42
N ASN A 69 -0.24 -9.04 -12.11
CA ASN A 69 -0.41 -7.60 -12.13
C ASN A 69 -0.03 -7.02 -10.76
N CYS A 70 0.38 -5.75 -10.76
CA CYS A 70 0.62 -4.98 -9.55
C CYS A 70 0.11 -3.54 -9.72
N VAL A 71 -0.58 -3.04 -8.70
CA VAL A 71 -1.07 -1.66 -8.66
C VAL A 71 -0.37 -0.86 -7.56
N ALA A 72 -0.03 0.38 -7.90
CA ALA A 72 0.55 1.37 -6.99
C ALA A 72 -0.04 2.76 -7.27
N THR A 73 -0.48 3.45 -6.22
CA THR A 73 -0.92 4.85 -6.30
C THR A 73 0.21 5.76 -5.83
N ILE A 74 0.69 6.67 -6.69
CA ILE A 74 1.86 7.52 -6.42
C ILE A 74 1.46 9.00 -6.52
N ARG A 75 1.83 9.81 -5.51
CA ARG A 75 1.61 11.25 -5.51
C ARG A 75 2.56 11.97 -6.47
N ASN A 76 2.04 13.01 -7.13
CA ASN A 76 2.87 13.93 -7.92
C ASN A 76 3.81 14.72 -7.02
N ASN A 77 3.28 15.18 -5.87
CA ASN A 77 4.01 15.96 -4.88
C ASN A 77 3.93 15.24 -3.52
N PRO A 78 4.94 14.43 -3.17
CA PRO A 78 5.05 13.83 -1.86
C PRO A 78 5.15 14.87 -0.73
N GLY A 79 4.69 14.52 0.48
CA GLY A 79 4.67 15.45 1.61
C GLY A 79 4.01 14.87 2.85
N ALA A 80 3.29 15.71 3.62
CA ALA A 80 2.51 15.25 4.77
C ALA A 80 1.54 14.12 4.40
N ALA A 81 1.30 13.20 5.34
CA ALA A 81 0.49 12.02 5.07
C ALA A 81 -0.96 12.40 4.76
N VAL A 82 -1.48 11.91 3.64
CA VAL A 82 -2.87 12.08 3.18
C VAL A 82 -3.51 10.72 2.97
N ASP A 83 -4.84 10.65 3.00
CA ASP A 83 -5.56 9.42 2.67
C ASP A 83 -5.25 9.03 1.22
N MET A 84 -4.83 7.79 1.02
CA MET A 84 -4.60 7.21 -0.29
C MET A 84 -5.09 5.78 -0.33
N ALA A 85 -5.49 5.36 -1.52
CA ALA A 85 -6.06 4.04 -1.75
C ALA A 85 -5.56 3.46 -3.07
N LEU A 86 -5.60 2.13 -3.15
CA LEU A 86 -5.65 1.40 -4.40
C LEU A 86 -6.44 0.12 -4.25
N TRP A 87 -6.91 -0.39 -5.39
CA TRP A 87 -7.46 -1.71 -5.50
C TRP A 87 -7.22 -2.29 -6.89
N ILE A 88 -7.26 -3.61 -6.97
CA ILE A 88 -7.24 -4.38 -8.20
C ILE A 88 -8.07 -5.65 -8.01
N GLU A 89 -8.78 -6.04 -9.06
CA GLU A 89 -9.57 -7.26 -9.13
C GLU A 89 -9.41 -7.90 -10.52
N VAL A 90 -9.47 -9.23 -10.56
CA VAL A 90 -9.63 -10.02 -11.79
C VAL A 90 -11.07 -10.57 -11.77
N PRO A 91 -12.03 -9.94 -12.48
CA PRO A 91 -13.44 -10.32 -12.36
C PRO A 91 -13.72 -11.79 -12.72
N ALA A 92 -12.92 -12.36 -13.62
CA ALA A 92 -13.04 -13.75 -14.05
C ALA A 92 -12.70 -14.78 -12.95
N THR A 93 -11.89 -14.39 -11.96
CA THR A 93 -11.41 -15.28 -10.89
C THR A 93 -11.75 -14.78 -9.49
N TRP A 94 -12.29 -13.57 -9.36
CA TRP A 94 -12.56 -12.87 -8.10
C TRP A 94 -11.32 -12.65 -7.24
N GLU A 95 -10.12 -12.79 -7.81
CA GLU A 95 -8.88 -12.48 -7.12
C GLU A 95 -8.77 -10.96 -6.98
N ARG A 96 -8.55 -10.49 -5.75
CA ARG A 96 -8.53 -9.07 -5.42
C ARG A 96 -7.38 -8.71 -4.49
N GLY A 97 -6.92 -7.47 -4.59
CA GLY A 97 -5.95 -6.87 -3.69
C GLY A 97 -6.24 -5.39 -3.51
N GLU A 98 -6.05 -4.88 -2.31
CA GLU A 98 -6.29 -3.48 -1.97
C GLU A 98 -5.32 -3.00 -0.89
N ASP A 99 -5.11 -1.69 -0.86
CA ASP A 99 -4.34 -1.03 0.19
C ASP A 99 -4.94 0.36 0.44
N TYR A 100 -5.24 0.68 1.70
CA TYR A 100 -5.85 1.94 2.12
C TYR A 100 -5.23 2.43 3.42
N GLY A 101 -4.95 3.72 3.48
CA GLY A 101 -4.34 4.33 4.66
C GLY A 101 -3.83 5.73 4.38
N ARG A 102 -3.04 6.26 5.32
CA ARG A 102 -2.41 7.58 5.20
C ARG A 102 -0.95 7.45 4.81
N TYR A 103 -0.57 7.98 3.65
CA TYR A 103 0.78 7.84 3.09
C TYR A 103 1.38 9.18 2.71
N THR A 104 2.70 9.29 2.80
CA THR A 104 3.45 10.50 2.42
C THR A 104 3.74 10.58 0.93
N SER A 105 3.88 9.43 0.26
CA SER A 105 4.38 9.35 -1.13
C SER A 105 3.56 8.42 -2.03
N TYR A 106 3.29 7.19 -1.59
CA TYR A 106 2.57 6.19 -2.37
C TYR A 106 1.79 5.22 -1.46
N ALA A 107 0.72 4.63 -1.99
CA ALA A 107 0.04 3.45 -1.44
C ALA A 107 0.36 2.22 -2.31
N GLY A 108 0.35 1.02 -1.72
CA GLY A 108 0.69 -0.24 -2.38
C GLY A 108 2.04 -0.83 -2.01
N PRO A 109 2.45 -1.93 -2.69
CA PRO A 109 1.77 -2.58 -3.82
C PRO A 109 0.63 -3.54 -3.43
N ALA A 110 -0.38 -3.69 -4.29
CA ALA A 110 -1.26 -4.87 -4.30
C ALA A 110 -1.04 -5.69 -5.58
N TYR A 111 -1.03 -7.02 -5.45
CA TYR A 111 -0.78 -7.96 -6.55
C TYR A 111 -1.95 -8.91 -6.73
N VAL A 112 -2.23 -9.26 -8.00
CA VAL A 112 -3.14 -10.35 -8.37
C VAL A 112 -2.60 -11.11 -9.57
N TYR A 113 -2.86 -12.41 -9.66
CA TYR A 113 -2.59 -13.18 -10.86
C TYR A 113 -3.67 -12.92 -11.92
N GLY A 114 -3.29 -12.34 -13.05
CA GLY A 114 -4.24 -11.94 -14.11
C GLY A 114 -3.82 -12.36 -15.51
N LYS A 115 -2.95 -13.36 -15.65
CA LYS A 115 -2.51 -13.84 -16.97
C LYS A 115 -3.71 -14.35 -17.77
N GLY A 116 -3.92 -13.76 -18.95
CA GLY A 116 -5.03 -14.13 -19.84
C GLY A 116 -6.39 -13.57 -19.42
N HIS A 117 -6.43 -12.67 -18.43
CA HIS A 117 -7.67 -12.09 -17.93
C HIS A 117 -7.63 -10.56 -17.95
N CYS A 118 -8.84 -10.01 -18.04
CA CYS A 118 -9.15 -8.63 -17.73
C CYS A 118 -8.85 -8.30 -16.27
N VAL A 119 -8.50 -7.05 -16.02
CA VAL A 119 -8.42 -6.50 -14.66
C VAL A 119 -9.21 -5.22 -14.54
N ASP A 120 -9.86 -5.08 -13.39
CA ASP A 120 -10.46 -3.85 -12.92
C ASP A 120 -9.58 -3.31 -11.79
N TRP A 121 -9.32 -2.02 -11.78
CA TRP A 121 -8.37 -1.44 -10.84
C TRP A 121 -8.62 0.05 -10.63
N GLY A 122 -8.08 0.59 -9.55
CA GLY A 122 -8.26 2.00 -9.25
C GLY A 122 -7.38 2.49 -8.12
N GLY A 123 -7.46 3.78 -7.89
CA GLY A 123 -6.72 4.46 -6.83
C GLY A 123 -7.39 5.75 -6.41
N GLY A 124 -7.02 6.23 -5.23
CA GLY A 124 -7.52 7.47 -4.67
C GLY A 124 -6.44 8.24 -3.92
N ILE A 125 -6.55 9.57 -3.93
CA ILE A 125 -5.74 10.48 -3.13
C ILE A 125 -6.68 11.55 -2.59
N SER A 126 -6.73 11.69 -1.26
CA SER A 126 -7.68 12.53 -0.56
C SER A 126 -9.11 12.19 -1.02
N ASN A 127 -9.78 13.13 -1.67
CA ASN A 127 -11.16 12.98 -2.11
C ASN A 127 -11.33 12.73 -3.61
N VAL A 128 -10.22 12.51 -4.34
CA VAL A 128 -10.24 12.25 -5.78
C VAL A 128 -9.95 10.77 -6.02
N HIS A 129 -10.82 10.11 -6.78
CA HIS A 129 -10.74 8.68 -7.06
C HIS A 129 -10.83 8.43 -8.56
N VAL A 130 -10.11 7.42 -9.04
CA VAL A 130 -10.23 6.92 -10.41
C VAL A 130 -10.38 5.41 -10.40
N GLN A 131 -11.29 4.91 -11.24
CA GLN A 131 -11.58 3.51 -11.45
C GLN A 131 -11.49 3.21 -12.93
N VAL A 132 -10.84 2.10 -13.27
CA VAL A 132 -10.63 1.63 -14.64
C VAL A 132 -11.15 0.20 -14.71
N TYR A 133 -12.17 0.00 -15.54
CA TYR A 133 -12.83 -1.28 -15.76
C TYR A 133 -12.51 -1.81 -17.14
N ASN A 134 -12.53 -3.14 -17.27
CA ASN A 134 -12.19 -3.85 -18.49
C ASN A 134 -10.81 -3.45 -19.05
N SER A 135 -9.82 -3.27 -18.16
CA SER A 135 -8.46 -2.92 -18.56
C SER A 135 -7.70 -4.14 -19.08
N ASN A 136 -6.86 -3.91 -20.10
CA ASN A 136 -6.01 -4.93 -20.76
C ASN A 136 -6.81 -6.10 -21.37
N CYS A 137 -8.04 -5.82 -21.83
CA CYS A 137 -9.03 -6.82 -22.19
C CYS A 137 -9.15 -7.15 -23.69
N GLY A 138 -8.06 -7.10 -24.46
CA GLY A 138 -8.09 -7.42 -25.90
C GLY A 138 -9.20 -6.69 -26.66
N ALA A 139 -10.28 -7.40 -27.01
CA ALA A 139 -11.42 -6.86 -27.76
C ALA A 139 -12.43 -6.01 -26.94
N LEU A 140 -12.40 -6.04 -25.60
CA LEU A 140 -13.27 -5.17 -24.80
C LEU A 140 -12.67 -3.77 -24.70
N LYS A 141 -13.56 -2.76 -24.77
CA LYS A 141 -13.17 -1.37 -24.60
C LYS A 141 -13.03 -1.03 -23.12
N GLU A 142 -11.87 -0.51 -22.73
CA GLU A 142 -11.64 0.04 -21.40
C GLU A 142 -12.64 1.15 -21.08
N HIS A 143 -13.15 1.16 -19.85
CA HIS A 143 -14.03 2.20 -19.32
C HIS A 143 -13.40 2.83 -18.07
N ARG A 144 -13.24 4.15 -18.07
CA ARG A 144 -12.57 4.89 -17.00
C ARG A 144 -13.51 5.92 -16.39
N VAL A 145 -13.58 5.94 -15.06
CA VAL A 145 -14.43 6.85 -14.29
C VAL A 145 -13.55 7.57 -13.27
N THR A 146 -13.62 8.90 -13.23
CA THR A 146 -12.93 9.74 -12.23
C THR A 146 -13.98 10.55 -11.49
N GLU A 147 -13.92 10.52 -10.16
CA GLU A 147 -14.91 11.14 -9.28
C GLU A 147 -14.23 11.92 -8.17
N VAL A 148 -14.93 12.95 -7.68
CA VAL A 148 -14.55 13.73 -6.50
C VAL A 148 -15.67 13.55 -5.49
N ARG A 149 -15.35 13.07 -4.28
CA ARG A 149 -16.33 12.75 -3.23
C ARG A 149 -16.22 13.67 -2.01
#